data_AF-U5MU47-F1
#
_entry.id   AF-U5MU47-F1
#
_cell.length_a   1.000
_cell.length_b   1.000
_cell.length_c   1.000
_cell.angle_alpha   90.00
_cell.angle_beta   90.00
_cell.angle_gamma   90.00
#
_symmetry.space_group_name_H-M   'P 1'
#
loop_
_entity.id
_entity.type
_entity.pdbx_description
1 polymer ?
#
loop_
_entity_poly.entity_id
_entity_poly.type
_entity_poly.pdbx_seq_one_letter_code
_entity_poly.pdbx_strand_id
1 'polypeptide(L)'
;MGKKYIMFVSEKGFLDKDNNFSIAGVVFDQDYCTNVEDKECELSSKVNYCKERILGKNGFEICIDDILLPQNEYKNINNDNKKEFINQMPTLFKKVKTNLILSSIKQSDGLRDDSYNKVVNNLLKNFYSFLIRKKATCGGIVIESKSDKESCIIQQKFFDIYNERRNNLIMTENSQEKINSFIVWEKANKKYGVGIEAANLLNNILYRVSNGLTEVDNSVISYIEYGSENKIFNIIENKIYRDKTIDASNKFSEKDLNTIDVFVNKVEKLKEELELKNIKIGDKEREINKLTQEMRSLKQRLEDAMKSRKNDNIILEILSDIDMKMKGFEMTASAMKS
;
A
#
# COMPACT_ATOMS: atom_id res chain seq x y z
N MET A 1 21.26 -12.95 -2.99
CA MET A 1 20.13 -13.73 -2.45
C MET A 1 19.17 -12.77 -1.76
N GLY A 2 17.85 -12.88 -1.99
CA GLY A 2 16.88 -11.97 -1.37
C GLY A 2 16.53 -12.38 0.07
N LYS A 3 16.17 -11.39 0.90
CA LYS A 3 15.91 -11.56 2.35
C LYS A 3 14.67 -12.38 2.63
N LYS A 4 14.71 -13.18 3.71
CA LYS A 4 13.56 -13.89 4.27
C LYS A 4 13.11 -13.19 5.54
N TYR A 5 11.81 -13.19 5.80
CA TYR A 5 11.26 -12.56 7.00
C TYR A 5 10.44 -13.53 7.84
N ILE A 6 10.38 -13.30 9.14
CA ILE A 6 9.51 -14.04 10.06
C ILE A 6 8.63 -13.04 10.80
N MET A 7 7.33 -13.31 10.82
CA MET A 7 6.34 -12.58 11.61
C MET A 7 5.96 -13.41 12.84
N PHE A 8 6.21 -12.86 14.02
CA PHE A 8 5.75 -13.41 15.29
C PHE A 8 4.39 -12.81 15.63
N VAL A 9 3.40 -13.63 15.95
CA VAL A 9 2.01 -13.19 16.17
C VAL A 9 1.52 -13.69 17.53
N SER A 10 0.91 -12.79 18.29
CA SER A 10 0.06 -13.16 19.44
C SER A 10 -1.37 -13.35 18.92
N GLU A 11 -1.73 -14.60 18.66
CA GLU A 11 -2.94 -15.01 17.94
C GLU A 11 -4.25 -14.65 18.66
N LYS A 12 -4.19 -14.42 19.99
CA LYS A 12 -5.36 -14.01 20.80
C LYS A 12 -5.79 -12.57 20.48
N GLY A 13 -4.88 -11.72 20.01
CA GLY A 13 -5.14 -10.29 19.83
C GLY A 13 -5.53 -9.59 21.13
N PHE A 14 -6.14 -8.41 20.99
CA PHE A 14 -6.69 -7.65 22.10
C PHE A 14 -7.84 -6.75 21.65
N LEU A 15 -8.70 -6.37 22.61
CA LEU A 15 -9.71 -5.34 22.41
C LEU A 15 -9.18 -4.00 22.94
N ASP A 16 -9.42 -2.94 22.18
CA ASP A 16 -9.19 -1.57 22.64
C ASP A 16 -10.44 -0.98 23.32
N LYS A 17 -10.28 0.24 23.86
CA LYS A 17 -11.35 0.96 24.56
C LYS A 17 -12.57 1.29 23.69
N ASP A 18 -12.40 1.26 22.37
CA ASP A 18 -13.43 1.60 21.37
C ASP A 18 -14.07 0.33 20.79
N ASN A 19 -13.85 -0.83 21.43
CA ASN A 19 -14.28 -2.17 21.01
C ASN A 19 -13.74 -2.58 19.64
N ASN A 20 -12.55 -2.13 19.25
CA ASN A 20 -11.86 -2.67 18.09
C ASN A 20 -11.03 -3.90 18.49
N PHE A 21 -11.29 -5.02 17.82
CA PHE A 21 -10.46 -6.21 17.93
C PHE A 21 -9.23 -6.05 17.06
N SER A 22 -8.05 -6.20 17.66
CA SER A 22 -6.77 -5.94 17.02
C SER A 22 -5.81 -7.11 17.18
N ILE A 23 -5.01 -7.39 16.14
CA ILE A 23 -3.90 -8.35 16.18
C ILE A 23 -2.64 -7.65 15.65
N ALA A 24 -1.52 -7.86 16.33
CA ALA A 24 -0.21 -7.37 15.95
C ALA A 24 0.71 -8.51 15.51
N GLY A 25 1.43 -8.29 14.40
CA GLY A 25 2.52 -9.13 13.94
C GLY A 25 3.85 -8.37 14.02
N VAL A 26 4.85 -8.96 14.68
CA VAL A 26 6.19 -8.40 14.81
C VAL A 26 7.12 -9.07 13.80
N VAL A 27 7.65 -8.29 12.86
CA VAL A 27 8.36 -8.80 11.69
C VAL A 27 9.87 -8.54 11.79
N PHE A 28 10.66 -9.60 11.67
CA PHE A 28 12.11 -9.57 11.64
C PHE A 28 12.67 -10.17 10.35
N ASP A 29 13.87 -9.75 9.98
CA ASP A 29 14.70 -10.53 9.04
C ASP A 29 15.05 -11.87 9.69
N GLN A 30 14.93 -12.98 8.96
CA GLN A 30 15.07 -14.32 9.53
C GLN A 30 16.44 -14.54 10.18
N ASP A 31 17.51 -14.10 9.51
CA ASP A 31 18.90 -14.26 10.01
C ASP A 31 19.17 -13.38 11.24
N TYR A 32 18.36 -12.35 11.46
CA TYR A 32 18.49 -11.45 12.61
C TYR A 32 17.86 -12.04 13.88
N CYS A 33 16.80 -12.87 13.75
CA CYS A 33 15.98 -13.32 14.88
C CYS A 33 16.00 -14.83 15.14
N THR A 34 16.63 -15.62 14.27
CA THR A 34 16.63 -17.09 14.40
C THR A 34 18.02 -17.57 14.80
N ASN A 35 18.12 -18.30 15.91
CA ASN A 35 19.36 -19.00 16.24
C ASN A 35 19.54 -20.18 15.28
N VAL A 36 20.69 -20.23 14.62
CA VAL A 36 21.04 -21.29 13.68
C VAL A 36 22.09 -22.15 14.36
N GLU A 37 21.76 -23.43 14.57
CA GLU A 37 22.60 -24.36 15.35
C GLU A 37 22.88 -23.77 16.74
N ASP A 38 24.15 -23.77 17.18
CA ASP A 38 24.58 -23.20 18.46
C ASP A 38 24.98 -21.71 18.36
N LYS A 39 24.75 -21.06 17.21
CA LYS A 39 25.09 -19.65 17.01
C LYS A 39 23.95 -18.73 17.40
N GLU A 40 24.24 -17.85 18.35
CA GLU A 40 23.34 -16.79 18.78
C GLU A 40 23.13 -15.74 17.66
N CYS A 41 21.88 -15.35 17.45
CA CYS A 41 21.47 -14.30 16.51
C CYS A 41 21.56 -12.90 17.13
N GLU A 42 21.60 -11.86 16.27
CA GLU A 42 21.76 -10.46 16.72
C GLU A 42 20.61 -10.02 17.66
N LEU A 43 19.39 -10.51 17.46
CA LEU A 43 18.27 -10.26 18.37
C LEU A 43 18.52 -10.87 19.75
N SER A 44 18.92 -12.15 19.80
CA SER A 44 19.26 -12.85 21.04
C SER A 44 20.35 -12.12 21.81
N SER A 45 21.45 -11.74 21.16
CA SER A 45 22.53 -11.01 21.86
C SER A 45 22.06 -9.68 22.45
N LYS A 46 21.18 -8.94 21.77
CA LYS A 46 20.65 -7.65 22.28
C LYS A 46 19.68 -7.83 23.44
N VAL A 47 18.81 -8.83 23.36
CA VAL A 47 17.86 -9.14 24.43
C VAL A 47 18.61 -9.67 25.65
N ASN A 48 19.55 -10.59 25.46
CA ASN A 48 20.39 -11.14 26.53
C ASN A 48 21.25 -10.06 27.20
N TYR A 49 21.82 -9.13 26.42
CA TYR A 49 22.50 -7.96 27.00
C TYR A 49 21.57 -7.10 27.87
N CYS A 50 20.31 -6.95 27.47
CA CYS A 50 19.30 -6.26 28.26
C CYS A 50 18.95 -7.05 29.54
N LYS A 51 18.78 -8.38 29.44
CA LYS A 51 18.53 -9.28 30.58
C LYS A 51 19.66 -9.18 31.61
N GLU A 52 20.91 -9.24 31.16
CA GLU A 52 22.07 -9.15 32.05
C GLU A 52 22.10 -7.83 32.84
N ARG A 53 21.68 -6.72 32.24
CA ARG A 53 21.57 -5.43 32.93
C ARG A 53 20.45 -5.38 33.97
N ILE A 54 19.32 -6.02 33.68
CA ILE A 54 18.12 -5.98 34.54
C ILE A 54 18.20 -7.00 35.68
N LEU A 55 18.73 -8.19 35.41
CA LEU A 55 18.66 -9.37 36.28
C LEU A 55 20.03 -9.94 36.67
N GLY A 56 21.12 -9.38 36.14
CA GLY A 56 22.46 -9.94 36.30
C GLY A 56 22.69 -11.23 35.50
N LYS A 57 23.86 -11.85 35.69
CA LYS A 57 24.32 -13.03 34.92
C LYS A 57 23.48 -14.29 35.11
N ASN A 58 22.63 -14.35 36.13
CA ASN A 58 21.79 -15.51 36.41
C ASN A 58 20.38 -15.38 35.80
N GLY A 59 20.07 -14.25 35.14
CA GLY A 59 18.73 -13.94 34.64
C GLY A 59 18.43 -14.36 33.19
N PHE A 60 19.33 -15.08 32.52
CA PHE A 60 19.15 -15.41 31.09
C PHE A 60 17.97 -16.36 30.82
N GLU A 61 17.62 -17.20 31.79
CA GLU A 61 16.50 -18.16 31.70
C GLU A 61 15.13 -17.51 31.90
N ILE A 62 15.09 -16.28 32.45
CA ILE A 62 13.84 -15.54 32.66
C ILE A 62 13.49 -14.80 31.37
N CYS A 63 12.26 -14.92 30.89
CA CYS A 63 11.79 -14.12 29.78
C CYS A 63 11.35 -12.73 30.29
N ILE A 64 11.80 -11.67 29.61
CA ILE A 64 11.53 -10.26 29.93
C ILE A 64 10.03 -9.97 29.77
N ASP A 65 9.30 -10.64 28.88
CA ASP A 65 7.85 -10.46 28.74
C ASP A 65 7.07 -10.85 29.98
N ASP A 66 7.59 -11.80 30.75
CA ASP A 66 6.94 -12.27 31.96
C ASP A 66 6.99 -11.26 33.11
N ILE A 67 7.94 -10.32 33.08
CA ILE A 67 8.04 -9.20 34.04
C ILE A 67 6.82 -8.26 33.93
N LEU A 68 6.19 -8.20 32.75
CA LEU A 68 5.00 -7.39 32.50
C LEU A 68 3.68 -8.10 32.85
N LEU A 69 3.70 -9.39 33.18
CA LEU A 69 2.48 -10.13 33.49
C LEU A 69 2.08 -9.96 34.96
N PRO A 70 0.80 -9.68 35.25
CA PRO A 70 0.29 -9.59 36.63
C PRO A 70 0.18 -10.95 37.33
N GLN A 71 0.42 -12.06 36.63
CA GLN A 71 0.28 -13.41 37.19
C GLN A 71 1.49 -13.79 38.05
N ASN A 72 1.21 -14.57 39.10
CA ASN A 72 2.00 -14.78 40.32
C ASN A 72 3.41 -15.40 40.20
N GLU A 73 4.04 -15.44 39.02
CA GLU A 73 5.33 -16.12 38.81
C GLU A 73 6.55 -15.21 39.12
N TYR A 74 6.35 -13.90 39.29
CA TYR A 74 7.42 -12.93 39.56
C TYR A 74 7.26 -12.15 40.87
N LYS A 75 6.62 -12.75 41.88
CA LYS A 75 6.61 -12.21 43.25
C LYS A 75 8.01 -11.94 43.82
N ASN A 76 9.06 -12.52 43.22
CA ASN A 76 10.44 -12.42 43.66
C ASN A 76 11.30 -11.39 42.89
N ILE A 77 10.74 -10.66 41.90
CA ILE A 77 11.49 -9.55 41.26
C ILE A 77 11.35 -8.31 42.13
N ASN A 78 12.49 -7.85 42.68
CA ASN A 78 12.55 -6.64 43.50
C ASN A 78 12.18 -5.38 42.68
N ASN A 79 11.84 -4.30 43.39
CA ASN A 79 11.44 -3.05 42.73
C ASN A 79 12.57 -2.42 41.90
N ASP A 80 13.83 -2.65 42.27
CA ASP A 80 15.00 -2.14 41.54
C ASP A 80 15.12 -2.76 40.14
N ASN A 81 14.93 -4.07 40.02
CA ASN A 81 14.94 -4.76 38.73
C ASN A 81 13.76 -4.33 37.86
N LYS A 82 12.58 -4.07 38.44
CA LYS A 82 11.43 -3.51 37.69
C LYS A 82 11.72 -2.09 37.18
N LYS A 83 12.39 -1.26 37.99
CA LYS A 83 12.83 0.07 37.58
C LYS A 83 13.86 -0.01 36.44
N GLU A 84 14.86 -0.86 36.58
CA GLU A 84 15.91 -1.04 35.58
C GLU A 84 15.34 -1.58 34.27
N PHE A 85 14.40 -2.51 34.34
CA PHE A 85 13.64 -2.99 33.20
C PHE A 85 13.04 -1.84 32.40
N ILE A 86 12.29 -0.97 33.06
CA ILE A 86 11.58 0.13 32.41
C ILE A 86 12.57 1.13 31.78
N ASN A 87 13.71 1.37 32.43
CA ASN A 87 14.76 2.23 31.90
C ASN A 87 15.46 1.64 30.68
N GLN A 88 15.63 0.32 30.64
CA GLN A 88 16.33 -0.35 29.54
C GLN A 88 15.43 -0.60 28.32
N MET A 89 14.11 -0.79 28.49
CA MET A 89 13.19 -1.11 27.38
C MET A 89 13.24 -0.10 26.21
N PRO A 90 13.19 1.23 26.41
CA PRO A 90 13.34 2.19 25.31
C PRO A 90 14.65 1.99 24.55
N THR A 91 15.75 1.76 25.26
CA THR A 91 17.08 1.55 24.67
C THR A 91 17.13 0.26 23.86
N LEU A 92 16.53 -0.82 24.36
CA LEU A 92 16.40 -2.10 23.66
C LEU A 92 15.64 -1.92 22.34
N PHE A 93 14.40 -1.40 22.40
CA PHE A 93 13.55 -1.28 21.21
C PHE A 93 14.09 -0.27 20.19
N LYS A 94 14.86 0.73 20.62
CA LYS A 94 15.59 1.62 19.69
C LYS A 94 16.61 0.84 18.85
N LYS A 95 17.33 -0.11 19.47
CA LYS A 95 18.37 -0.93 18.81
C LYS A 95 17.82 -2.14 18.04
N VAL A 96 16.62 -2.61 18.38
CA VAL A 96 16.00 -3.76 17.72
C VAL A 96 15.49 -3.38 16.32
N LYS A 97 15.95 -4.12 15.31
CA LYS A 97 15.56 -3.93 13.90
C LYS A 97 14.29 -4.75 13.63
N THR A 98 13.13 -4.11 13.68
CA THR A 98 11.82 -4.77 13.50
C THR A 98 10.84 -3.87 12.76
N ASN A 99 9.80 -4.46 12.18
CA ASN A 99 8.61 -3.76 11.68
C ASN A 99 7.38 -4.35 12.36
N LEU A 100 6.37 -3.51 12.61
CA LEU A 100 5.10 -3.93 13.19
C LEU A 100 4.01 -3.90 12.14
N ILE A 101 3.23 -4.95 12.05
CA ILE A 101 2.03 -5.00 11.21
C ILE A 101 0.84 -5.07 12.14
N LEU A 102 -0.03 -4.07 12.05
CA LEU A 102 -1.24 -3.99 12.87
C LEU A 102 -2.46 -4.21 11.99
N SER A 103 -3.43 -4.94 12.52
CA SER A 103 -4.74 -5.14 11.89
C SER A 103 -5.79 -4.95 12.97
N SER A 104 -6.84 -4.19 12.67
CA SER A 104 -7.90 -3.86 13.62
C SER A 104 -9.25 -3.80 12.91
N ILE A 105 -10.31 -4.27 13.57
CA ILE A 105 -11.68 -4.13 13.10
C ILE A 105 -12.59 -3.76 14.26
N LYS A 106 -13.56 -2.88 14.01
CA LYS A 106 -14.61 -2.60 14.98
C LYS A 106 -15.46 -3.85 15.18
N GLN A 107 -15.57 -4.31 16.42
CA GLN A 107 -16.41 -5.44 16.74
C GLN A 107 -17.88 -4.98 16.68
N SER A 108 -18.68 -5.56 15.79
CA SER A 108 -20.12 -5.36 15.78
C SER A 108 -20.79 -6.31 16.78
N ASP A 109 -21.77 -5.82 17.53
CA ASP A 109 -22.56 -6.62 18.47
C ASP A 109 -23.13 -7.86 17.75
N GLY A 110 -22.73 -9.06 18.19
CA GLY A 110 -23.26 -10.34 17.71
C GLY A 110 -22.34 -11.19 16.80
N LEU A 111 -21.21 -10.69 16.28
CA LEU A 111 -20.37 -11.42 15.30
C LEU A 111 -18.86 -11.42 15.67
N ARG A 112 -18.53 -12.00 16.82
CA ARG A 112 -17.14 -12.11 17.30
C ARG A 112 -16.26 -12.96 16.37
N ASP A 113 -16.82 -14.01 15.77
CA ASP A 113 -16.07 -14.92 14.90
C ASP A 113 -15.69 -14.31 13.55
N ASP A 114 -16.60 -13.56 12.92
CA ASP A 114 -16.32 -12.85 11.67
C ASP A 114 -15.27 -11.76 11.86
N SER A 115 -15.30 -11.08 13.01
CA SER A 115 -14.34 -10.03 13.35
C SER A 115 -12.93 -10.61 13.44
N TYR A 116 -12.76 -11.76 14.09
CA TYR A 116 -11.48 -12.46 14.16
C TYR A 116 -10.96 -12.83 12.77
N ASN A 117 -11.80 -13.48 11.95
CA ASN A 117 -11.42 -13.93 10.61
C ASN A 117 -11.00 -12.76 9.72
N LYS A 118 -11.72 -11.64 9.78
CA LYS A 118 -11.38 -10.42 9.03
C LYS A 118 -10.05 -9.83 9.49
N VAL A 119 -9.81 -9.73 10.79
CA VAL A 119 -8.57 -9.16 11.34
C VAL A 119 -7.36 -10.01 10.99
N VAL A 120 -7.44 -11.33 11.12
CA VAL A 120 -6.35 -12.24 10.74
C VAL A 120 -6.10 -12.18 9.23
N ASN A 121 -7.15 -12.22 8.40
CA ASN A 121 -6.99 -12.07 6.95
C ASN A 121 -6.30 -10.74 6.60
N ASN A 122 -6.72 -9.62 7.20
CA ASN A 122 -6.10 -8.32 7.00
C ASN A 122 -4.63 -8.28 7.46
N LEU A 123 -4.30 -8.95 8.56
CA LEU A 123 -2.92 -9.11 9.02
C LEU A 123 -2.08 -9.84 7.96
N LEU A 124 -2.59 -10.97 7.43
CA LEU A 124 -1.91 -11.74 6.38
C LEU A 124 -1.77 -10.95 5.07
N LYS A 125 -2.79 -10.16 4.69
CA LYS A 125 -2.71 -9.21 3.54
C LYS A 125 -1.58 -8.21 3.73
N ASN A 126 -1.55 -7.57 4.89
CA ASN A 126 -0.54 -6.56 5.20
C ASN A 126 0.87 -7.18 5.23
N PHE A 127 1.02 -8.40 5.76
CA PHE A 127 2.28 -9.11 5.74
C PHE A 127 2.72 -9.49 4.33
N TYR A 128 1.81 -9.99 3.50
CA TYR A 128 2.09 -10.25 2.09
C TYR A 128 2.58 -8.98 1.37
N SER A 129 1.86 -7.86 1.52
CA SER A 129 2.24 -6.59 0.89
C SER A 129 3.58 -6.06 1.41
N PHE A 130 3.86 -6.23 2.70
CA PHE A 130 5.17 -5.94 3.27
C PHE A 130 6.28 -6.73 2.54
N LEU A 131 6.10 -8.05 2.36
CA LEU A 131 7.07 -8.91 1.68
C LEU A 131 7.30 -8.50 0.23
N ILE A 132 6.24 -8.14 -0.51
CA ILE A 132 6.34 -7.65 -1.90
C ILE A 132 7.13 -6.33 -1.94
N ARG A 133 6.77 -5.35 -1.11
CA ARG A 133 7.44 -4.05 -1.09
C ARG A 133 8.91 -4.14 -0.68
N LYS A 134 9.24 -5.03 0.25
CA LYS A 134 10.63 -5.28 0.67
C LYS A 134 11.39 -6.15 -0.34
N LYS A 135 10.77 -6.61 -1.43
CA LYS A 135 11.35 -7.56 -2.40
C LYS A 135 11.92 -8.80 -1.69
N ALA A 136 11.22 -9.27 -0.67
CA ALA A 136 11.59 -10.46 0.07
C ALA A 136 11.53 -11.70 -0.83
N THR A 137 12.29 -12.74 -0.53
CA THR A 137 12.12 -14.05 -1.20
C THR A 137 10.85 -14.71 -0.70
N CYS A 138 10.75 -14.94 0.61
CA CYS A 138 9.58 -15.48 1.27
C CYS A 138 9.46 -14.98 2.73
N GLY A 139 8.37 -15.37 3.38
CA GLY A 139 8.07 -15.09 4.77
C GLY A 139 7.51 -16.30 5.51
N GLY A 140 7.73 -16.34 6.82
CA GLY A 140 7.17 -17.32 7.74
C GLY A 140 6.36 -16.67 8.85
N ILE A 141 5.47 -17.44 9.46
CA ILE A 141 4.70 -17.05 10.64
C ILE A 141 5.08 -17.97 11.80
N VAL A 142 5.36 -17.36 12.95
CA VAL A 142 5.62 -18.07 14.21
C VAL A 142 4.58 -17.66 15.24
N ILE A 143 3.97 -18.65 15.87
CA ILE A 143 3.10 -18.47 17.05
C ILE A 143 3.67 -19.25 18.24
N GLU A 144 3.40 -18.74 19.44
CA GLU A 144 3.85 -19.37 20.68
C GLU A 144 3.04 -20.64 20.97
N SER A 145 3.71 -21.76 21.25
CA SER A 145 3.05 -22.98 21.71
C SER A 145 2.47 -22.77 23.11
N LYS A 146 1.16 -22.98 23.28
CA LYS A 146 0.45 -22.85 24.56
C LYS A 146 -0.40 -24.09 24.77
N SER A 147 -0.45 -24.59 26.01
CA SER A 147 -1.11 -25.86 26.34
C SER A 147 -2.53 -25.70 26.86
N ASP A 148 -2.99 -24.48 27.15
CA ASP A 148 -4.36 -24.26 27.59
C ASP A 148 -5.37 -24.44 26.45
N LYS A 149 -6.51 -25.06 26.77
CA LYS A 149 -7.53 -25.45 25.78
C LYS A 149 -8.03 -24.27 24.94
N GLU A 150 -8.17 -23.09 25.54
CA GLU A 150 -8.60 -21.88 24.82
C GLU A 150 -7.56 -21.41 23.82
N SER A 151 -6.27 -21.40 24.19
CA SER A 151 -5.19 -21.11 23.25
C SER A 151 -5.17 -22.11 22.09
N CYS A 152 -5.30 -23.41 22.34
CA CYS A 152 -5.30 -24.41 21.27
C CYS A 152 -6.41 -24.15 20.24
N ILE A 153 -7.60 -23.76 20.68
CA ILE A 153 -8.73 -23.43 19.78
C ILE A 153 -8.39 -22.21 18.91
N ILE A 154 -7.83 -21.16 19.51
CA ILE A 154 -7.48 -19.93 18.77
C ILE A 154 -6.32 -20.19 17.80
N GLN A 155 -5.33 -20.97 18.21
CA GLN A 155 -4.19 -21.35 17.38
C GLN A 155 -4.61 -22.18 16.16
N GLN A 156 -5.51 -23.15 16.37
CA GLN A 156 -6.12 -23.90 15.28
C GLN A 156 -6.88 -22.98 14.33
N LYS A 157 -7.71 -22.08 14.87
CA LYS A 157 -8.47 -21.12 14.06
C LYS A 157 -7.56 -20.20 13.23
N PHE A 158 -6.46 -19.73 13.80
CA PHE A 158 -5.45 -18.95 13.06
C PHE A 158 -4.81 -19.79 11.94
N PHE A 159 -4.44 -21.03 12.23
CA PHE A 159 -3.86 -21.95 11.26
C PHE A 159 -4.81 -22.27 10.09
N ASP A 160 -6.11 -22.45 10.37
CA ASP A 160 -7.13 -22.69 9.35
C ASP A 160 -7.22 -21.49 8.39
N ILE A 161 -7.31 -20.26 8.93
CA ILE A 161 -7.31 -19.03 8.12
C ILE A 161 -6.01 -18.90 7.31
N TYR A 162 -4.87 -19.22 7.92
CA TYR A 162 -3.60 -19.28 7.22
C TYR A 162 -3.65 -20.26 6.05
N ASN A 163 -4.16 -21.48 6.21
CA ASN A 163 -4.23 -22.46 5.13
C ASN A 163 -5.18 -22.05 4.01
N GLU A 164 -6.30 -21.42 4.36
CA GLU A 164 -7.31 -20.93 3.41
C GLU A 164 -6.94 -19.59 2.76
N ARG A 165 -5.78 -19.00 3.09
CA ARG A 165 -5.34 -17.68 2.61
C ARG A 165 -5.43 -17.50 1.09
N ARG A 166 -5.30 -18.57 0.30
CA ARG A 166 -5.43 -18.49 -1.17
C ARG A 166 -6.83 -18.05 -1.61
N ASN A 167 -7.86 -18.50 -0.90
CA ASN A 167 -9.25 -18.18 -1.22
C ASN A 167 -9.65 -16.82 -0.64
N ASN A 168 -9.03 -16.42 0.48
CA ASN A 168 -9.38 -15.22 1.24
C ASN A 168 -8.55 -13.97 0.86
N LEU A 169 -7.40 -14.17 0.21
CA LEU A 169 -6.48 -13.12 -0.22
C LEU A 169 -6.49 -13.03 -1.76
N ILE A 170 -7.25 -12.10 -2.33
CA ILE A 170 -7.13 -11.76 -3.76
C ILE A 170 -5.74 -11.15 -3.98
N MET A 171 -4.76 -11.96 -4.39
CA MET A 171 -3.35 -11.57 -4.56
C MET A 171 -2.88 -11.90 -5.98
N THR A 172 -2.04 -11.03 -6.53
CA THR A 172 -1.55 -11.11 -7.91
C THR A 172 -0.44 -12.15 -8.13
N GLU A 173 0.29 -12.55 -7.09
CA GLU A 173 1.28 -13.64 -7.13
C GLU A 173 0.83 -14.80 -6.22
N ASN A 174 1.46 -15.98 -6.38
CA ASN A 174 1.15 -17.15 -5.58
C ASN A 174 1.51 -16.90 -4.09
N SER A 175 0.52 -16.49 -3.29
CA SER A 175 0.69 -16.15 -1.87
C SER A 175 1.26 -17.30 -1.03
N GLN A 176 1.12 -18.55 -1.48
CA GLN A 176 1.72 -19.73 -0.86
C GLN A 176 3.24 -19.78 -1.00
N GLU A 177 3.78 -19.31 -2.13
CA GLU A 177 5.23 -19.21 -2.31
C GLU A 177 5.80 -18.06 -1.47
N LYS A 178 5.00 -17.00 -1.30
CA LYS A 178 5.43 -15.80 -0.56
C LYS A 178 5.38 -15.98 0.94
N ILE A 179 4.29 -16.49 1.50
CA ILE A 179 4.18 -16.84 2.92
C ILE A 179 4.07 -18.36 3.00
N ASN A 180 5.21 -19.02 3.21
CA ASN A 180 5.37 -20.46 2.93
C ASN A 180 5.68 -21.31 4.16
N SER A 181 5.77 -20.71 5.35
CA SER A 181 5.97 -21.46 6.58
C SER A 181 5.06 -20.96 7.70
N PHE A 182 4.57 -21.91 8.47
CA PHE A 182 3.82 -21.71 9.70
C PHE A 182 4.44 -22.58 10.78
N ILE A 183 4.80 -21.98 11.91
CA ILE A 183 5.60 -22.62 12.95
C ILE A 183 4.93 -22.36 14.29
N VAL A 184 4.67 -23.43 15.03
CA VAL A 184 4.28 -23.37 16.44
C VAL A 184 5.53 -23.70 17.25
N TRP A 185 5.90 -22.83 18.20
CA TRP A 185 7.17 -22.98 18.91
C TRP A 185 7.06 -22.56 20.38
N GLU A 186 7.69 -23.32 21.27
CA GLU A 186 7.72 -22.98 22.69
C GLU A 186 8.67 -21.81 22.96
N LYS A 187 8.25 -20.87 23.81
CA LYS A 187 9.04 -19.70 24.19
C LYS A 187 10.39 -20.07 24.84
N ALA A 188 10.44 -21.16 25.60
CA ALA A 188 11.65 -21.64 26.25
C ALA A 188 12.73 -22.15 25.26
N ASN A 189 12.36 -22.47 24.02
CA ASN A 189 13.29 -23.05 23.04
C ASN A 189 14.10 -21.99 22.29
N LYS A 190 15.42 -22.20 22.20
CA LYS A 190 16.40 -21.22 21.72
C LYS A 190 16.15 -20.68 20.30
N LYS A 191 15.61 -21.48 19.39
CA LYS A 191 15.54 -21.11 17.95
C LYS A 191 14.71 -19.85 17.67
N TYR A 192 13.51 -19.78 18.24
CA TYR A 192 12.55 -18.70 18.02
C TYR A 192 12.09 -18.02 19.33
N GLY A 193 12.51 -18.53 20.50
CA GLY A 193 12.05 -18.08 21.81
C GLY A 193 12.21 -16.59 22.06
N VAL A 194 13.38 -16.02 21.72
CA VAL A 194 13.62 -14.57 21.89
C VAL A 194 12.72 -13.72 20.99
N GLY A 195 12.39 -14.20 19.80
CA GLY A 195 11.44 -13.52 18.91
C GLY A 195 10.02 -13.51 19.47
N ILE A 196 9.60 -14.61 20.10
CA ILE A 196 8.32 -14.73 20.81
C ILE A 196 8.28 -13.76 22.00
N GLU A 197 9.31 -13.78 22.84
CA GLU A 197 9.45 -12.89 24.00
C GLU A 197 9.37 -11.41 23.58
N ALA A 198 10.09 -11.01 22.53
CA ALA A 198 10.04 -9.66 22.01
C ALA A 198 8.64 -9.29 21.47
N ALA A 199 7.95 -10.22 20.81
CA ALA A 199 6.61 -10.00 20.30
C ALA A 199 5.58 -9.84 21.42
N ASN A 200 5.66 -10.65 22.47
CA ASN A 200 4.79 -10.57 23.64
C ASN A 200 4.93 -9.22 24.36
N LEU A 201 6.17 -8.74 24.57
CA LEU A 201 6.42 -7.41 25.14
C LEU A 201 5.75 -6.30 24.33
N LEU A 202 5.94 -6.31 23.01
CA LEU A 202 5.39 -5.31 22.11
C LEU A 202 3.86 -5.37 22.08
N ASN A 203 3.28 -6.58 22.09
CA ASN A 203 1.82 -6.75 22.14
C ASN A 203 1.22 -6.18 23.42
N ASN A 204 1.88 -6.36 24.57
CA ASN A 204 1.44 -5.79 25.84
C ASN A 204 1.49 -4.25 25.84
N ILE A 205 2.57 -3.66 25.30
CA ILE A 205 2.69 -2.21 25.15
C ILE A 205 1.56 -1.66 24.26
N LEU A 206 1.34 -2.29 23.10
CA LEU A 206 0.29 -1.89 22.16
C LEU A 206 -1.09 -1.97 22.79
N TYR A 207 -1.40 -3.08 23.48
CA TYR A 207 -2.67 -3.25 24.19
C TYR A 207 -2.94 -2.12 25.18
N ARG A 208 -1.96 -1.77 26.02
CA ARG A 208 -2.13 -0.73 27.04
C ARG A 208 -2.38 0.64 26.42
N VAL A 209 -1.54 1.04 25.45
CA VAL A 209 -1.66 2.35 24.79
C VAL A 209 -2.97 2.46 24.01
N SER A 210 -3.41 1.40 23.32
CA SER A 210 -4.71 1.35 22.64
C SER A 210 -5.89 1.51 23.60
N ASN A 211 -5.74 1.11 24.86
CA ASN A 211 -6.75 1.29 25.91
C ASN A 211 -6.64 2.66 26.62
N GLY A 212 -5.81 3.58 26.10
CA GLY A 212 -5.62 4.91 26.71
C GLY A 212 -4.83 4.89 28.02
N LEU A 213 -4.15 3.77 28.31
CA LEU A 213 -3.26 3.63 29.46
C LEU A 213 -1.84 4.03 29.06
N THR A 214 -1.01 4.31 30.06
CA THR A 214 0.43 4.34 29.91
C THR A 214 0.95 2.96 29.53
N GLU A 215 2.02 2.92 28.74
CA GLU A 215 2.63 1.67 28.25
C GLU A 215 3.25 0.78 29.34
N VAL A 216 3.45 1.34 30.53
CA VAL A 216 3.89 0.65 31.74
C VAL A 216 2.75 0.66 32.75
N ASP A 217 2.64 -0.39 33.56
CA ASP A 217 1.63 -0.45 34.61
C ASP A 217 1.79 0.64 35.68
N ASN A 218 0.67 1.24 36.09
CA ASN A 218 0.64 2.30 37.10
C ASN A 218 1.22 1.82 38.44
N SER A 219 1.05 0.54 38.79
CA SER A 219 1.64 -0.06 39.98
C SER A 219 3.17 -0.12 39.92
N VAL A 220 3.78 -0.01 38.74
CA VAL A 220 5.23 0.07 38.61
C VAL A 220 5.67 1.53 38.50
N ILE A 221 4.91 2.38 37.81
CA ILE A 221 5.13 3.83 37.72
C ILE A 221 5.12 4.49 39.11
N SER A 222 4.28 4.04 40.04
CA SER A 222 4.26 4.59 41.41
C SER A 222 5.60 4.48 42.15
N TYR A 223 6.52 3.65 41.67
CA TYR A 223 7.84 3.45 42.27
C TYR A 223 8.98 4.07 41.46
N ILE A 224 8.69 4.75 40.34
CA ILE A 224 9.70 5.32 39.45
C ILE A 224 9.28 6.69 38.87
N GLU A 225 10.24 7.58 38.65
CA GLU A 225 9.99 8.80 37.87
C GLU A 225 9.92 8.46 36.38
N TYR A 226 8.76 7.99 35.94
CA TYR A 226 8.55 7.64 34.54
C TYR A 226 8.18 8.84 33.66
N GLY A 227 7.45 9.80 34.24
CA GLY A 227 6.82 10.92 33.53
C GLY A 227 5.49 10.51 32.88
N SER A 228 4.93 11.41 32.07
CA SER A 228 3.66 11.21 31.34
C SER A 228 3.84 10.74 29.89
N GLU A 229 5.09 10.66 29.40
CA GLU A 229 5.39 10.27 28.02
C GLU A 229 5.55 8.75 27.85
N ASN A 230 4.92 8.19 26.82
CA ASN A 230 5.10 6.79 26.41
C ASN A 230 6.39 6.64 25.58
N LYS A 231 7.53 6.58 26.26
CA LYS A 231 8.89 6.56 25.67
C LYS A 231 9.11 5.37 24.72
N ILE A 232 8.63 4.17 25.07
CA ILE A 232 8.74 2.94 24.28
C ILE A 232 7.82 3.03 23.07
N PHE A 233 6.58 3.49 23.24
CA PHE A 233 5.57 3.64 22.21
C PHE A 233 6.05 4.61 21.14
N ASN A 234 6.58 5.77 21.53
CA ASN A 234 7.16 6.74 20.60
C ASN A 234 8.28 6.12 19.74
N ILE A 235 9.02 5.15 20.27
CA ILE A 235 10.06 4.43 19.52
C ILE A 235 9.45 3.39 18.58
N ILE A 236 8.43 2.65 19.03
CA ILE A 236 7.84 1.56 18.24
C ILE A 236 6.80 2.05 17.22
N GLU A 237 6.18 3.20 17.44
CA GLU A 237 5.21 3.81 16.50
C GLU A 237 5.87 4.02 15.13
N ASN A 238 7.11 4.50 15.13
CA ASN A 238 7.92 4.68 13.92
C ASN A 238 8.31 3.37 13.21
N LYS A 239 8.06 2.22 13.84
CA LYS A 239 8.30 0.88 13.27
C LYS A 239 7.02 0.25 12.70
N ILE A 240 5.86 0.91 12.84
CA ILE A 240 4.60 0.43 12.28
C ILE A 240 4.64 0.56 10.76
N TYR A 241 4.52 -0.58 10.07
CA TYR A 241 4.37 -0.64 8.64
C TYR A 241 2.98 -0.16 8.25
N ARG A 242 2.92 0.95 7.50
CA ARG A 242 1.69 1.50 6.94
C ARG A 242 1.68 1.28 5.44
N ASP A 243 0.79 0.42 4.99
CA ASP A 243 0.55 0.24 3.58
C ASP A 243 -0.46 1.28 3.07
N LYS A 244 0.04 2.39 2.50
CA LYS A 244 -0.82 3.45 1.94
C LYS A 244 -1.89 2.95 0.95
N THR A 245 -1.72 1.80 0.32
CA THR A 245 -2.71 1.21 -0.60
C THR A 245 -3.77 0.38 0.11
N ILE A 246 -3.44 -0.24 1.26
CA ILE A 246 -4.41 -1.01 2.05
C ILE A 246 -5.15 -0.11 3.06
N ASP A 247 -4.50 0.90 3.62
CA ASP A 247 -5.14 1.90 4.49
C ASP A 247 -6.26 2.68 3.76
N ALA A 248 -6.17 2.81 2.44
CA ALA A 248 -7.27 3.32 1.63
C ALA A 248 -8.46 2.34 1.58
N SER A 249 -8.19 1.04 1.37
CA SER A 249 -9.23 -0.01 1.31
C SER A 249 -10.01 -0.22 2.60
N ASN A 250 -9.38 -0.03 3.77
CA ASN A 250 -10.04 -0.18 5.08
C ASN A 250 -10.83 1.07 5.52
N LYS A 251 -10.79 2.17 4.76
CA LYS A 251 -11.53 3.41 5.02
C LYS A 251 -12.79 3.60 4.18
N PHE A 252 -13.13 2.65 3.30
CA PHE A 252 -14.36 2.78 2.51
C PHE A 252 -15.57 2.44 3.38
N SER A 253 -16.24 3.49 3.84
CA SER A 253 -17.58 3.38 4.39
C SER A 253 -18.58 3.13 3.24
N GLU A 254 -19.76 2.59 3.55
CA GLU A 254 -20.87 2.38 2.59
C GLU A 254 -21.24 3.65 1.79
N LYS A 255 -20.95 4.83 2.38
CA LYS A 255 -21.10 6.15 1.76
C LYS A 255 -20.15 6.40 0.59
N ASP A 256 -18.94 5.84 0.66
CA ASP A 256 -17.91 5.99 -0.37
C ASP A 256 -18.17 5.06 -1.56
N LEU A 257 -18.74 3.87 -1.33
CA LEU A 257 -19.22 2.97 -2.40
C LEU A 257 -20.33 3.62 -3.24
N ASN A 258 -21.31 4.26 -2.59
CA ASN A 258 -22.34 5.04 -3.29
C ASN A 258 -21.75 6.24 -4.06
N THR A 259 -20.67 6.85 -3.56
CA THR A 259 -20.00 7.95 -4.25
C THR A 259 -19.23 7.44 -5.47
N ILE A 260 -18.61 6.27 -5.38
CA ILE A 260 -17.95 5.59 -6.51
C ILE A 260 -18.97 5.22 -7.58
N ASP A 261 -20.14 4.67 -7.23
CA ASP A 261 -21.19 4.36 -8.21
C ASP A 261 -21.73 5.61 -8.91
N VAL A 262 -21.88 6.72 -8.18
CA VAL A 262 -22.22 8.02 -8.78
C VAL A 262 -21.11 8.49 -9.72
N PHE A 263 -19.84 8.27 -9.37
CA PHE A 263 -18.70 8.64 -10.20
C PHE A 263 -18.58 7.77 -11.46
N VAL A 264 -18.79 6.46 -11.34
CA VAL A 264 -18.79 5.50 -12.45
C VAL A 264 -19.89 5.85 -13.44
N ASN A 265 -21.11 6.08 -12.96
CA ASN A 265 -22.23 6.53 -13.80
C ASN A 265 -21.94 7.87 -14.50
N LYS A 266 -21.20 8.78 -13.84
CA LYS A 266 -20.81 10.06 -14.44
C LYS A 266 -19.72 9.89 -15.49
N VAL A 267 -18.79 8.97 -15.29
CA VAL A 267 -17.75 8.62 -16.27
C VAL A 267 -18.35 7.94 -17.50
N GLU A 268 -19.33 7.05 -17.33
CA GLU A 268 -20.04 6.42 -18.45
C GLU A 268 -20.80 7.46 -19.29
N LYS A 269 -21.55 8.37 -18.65
CA LYS A 269 -22.21 9.47 -19.36
C LYS A 269 -21.23 10.37 -20.11
N LEU A 270 -20.10 10.70 -19.49
CA LEU A 270 -19.05 11.49 -20.16
C LEU A 270 -18.44 10.75 -21.35
N LYS A 271 -18.31 9.43 -21.28
CA LYS A 271 -17.82 8.60 -22.39
C LYS A 271 -18.81 8.61 -23.56
N GLU A 272 -20.11 8.45 -23.28
CA GLU A 272 -21.16 8.54 -24.30
C GLU A 272 -21.20 9.93 -24.97
N GLU A 273 -21.12 11.01 -24.18
CA GLU A 273 -21.05 12.37 -24.72
C GLU A 273 -19.81 12.59 -25.61
N LEU A 274 -18.67 11.98 -25.24
CA LEU A 274 -17.44 12.09 -25.99
C LEU A 274 -17.53 11.33 -27.33
N GLU A 275 -18.14 10.14 -27.34
CA GLU A 275 -18.42 9.39 -28.57
C GLU A 275 -19.35 10.16 -29.50
N LEU A 276 -20.42 10.76 -28.98
CA LEU A 276 -21.33 11.60 -29.77
C LEU A 276 -20.63 12.84 -30.34
N LYS A 277 -19.73 13.47 -29.57
CA LYS A 277 -18.92 14.59 -30.06
C LYS A 277 -17.96 14.15 -31.16
N ASN A 278 -17.32 12.99 -31.03
CA ASN A 278 -16.43 12.45 -32.05
C ASN A 278 -17.17 12.16 -33.36
N ILE A 279 -18.38 11.61 -33.30
CA ILE A 279 -19.23 11.42 -34.49
C ILE A 279 -19.50 12.77 -35.18
N LYS A 280 -19.90 13.79 -34.41
CA LYS A 280 -20.15 15.15 -34.95
C LYS A 280 -18.90 15.78 -35.56
N ILE A 281 -17.72 15.57 -34.97
CA ILE A 281 -16.45 16.01 -35.54
C ILE A 281 -16.21 15.33 -36.89
N GLY A 282 -16.39 14.00 -36.97
CA GLY A 282 -16.25 13.26 -38.22
C GLY A 282 -17.24 13.67 -39.32
N ASP A 283 -18.47 14.07 -38.95
CA ASP A 283 -19.44 14.66 -39.89
C ASP A 283 -18.96 16.03 -40.40
N LYS A 284 -18.47 16.88 -39.50
CA LYS A 284 -17.93 18.21 -39.84
C LYS A 284 -16.68 18.12 -40.71
N GLU A 285 -15.80 17.17 -40.46
CA GLU A 285 -14.63 16.91 -41.31
C GLU A 285 -15.03 16.48 -42.72
N ARG A 286 -16.06 15.63 -42.86
CA ARG A 286 -16.62 15.27 -44.16
C ARG A 286 -17.21 16.48 -44.90
N GLU A 287 -17.92 17.36 -44.19
CA GLU A 287 -18.45 18.61 -44.74
C GLU A 287 -17.32 19.54 -45.22
N ILE A 288 -16.27 19.73 -44.40
CA ILE A 288 -15.08 20.53 -44.75
C ILE A 288 -14.39 19.95 -45.99
N ASN A 289 -14.24 18.63 -46.08
CA ASN A 289 -13.63 17.98 -47.24
C ASN A 289 -14.45 18.21 -48.51
N LYS A 290 -15.78 18.12 -48.44
CA LYS A 290 -16.67 18.41 -49.56
C LYS A 290 -16.56 19.87 -50.03
N LEU A 291 -16.64 20.82 -49.10
CA LEU A 291 -16.49 22.25 -49.39
C LEU A 291 -15.10 22.56 -49.98
N THR A 292 -14.05 21.90 -49.50
CA THR A 292 -12.70 22.04 -50.03
C THR A 292 -12.59 21.55 -51.47
N GLN A 293 -13.25 20.44 -51.81
CA GLN A 293 -13.32 19.95 -53.20
C GLN A 293 -14.09 20.91 -54.10
N GLU A 294 -15.23 21.44 -53.63
CA GLU A 294 -16.02 22.43 -54.35
C GLU A 294 -15.20 23.70 -54.62
N MET A 295 -14.51 24.24 -53.61
CA MET A 295 -13.61 25.39 -53.79
C MET A 295 -12.50 25.13 -54.81
N ARG A 296 -11.89 23.93 -54.81
CA ARG A 296 -10.89 23.56 -55.83
C ARG A 296 -11.49 23.57 -57.23
N SER A 297 -12.70 23.01 -57.40
CA SER A 297 -13.39 23.00 -58.69
C SER A 297 -13.75 24.40 -59.17
N LEU A 298 -14.21 25.28 -58.26
CA LEU A 298 -14.51 26.68 -58.53
C LEU A 298 -13.24 27.45 -58.92
N LYS A 299 -12.13 27.23 -58.21
CA LYS A 299 -10.83 27.80 -58.54
C LYS A 299 -10.37 27.37 -59.93
N GLN A 300 -10.49 26.09 -60.26
CA GLN A 300 -10.15 25.56 -61.59
C GLN A 300 -10.99 26.25 -62.69
N ARG A 301 -12.32 26.33 -62.49
CA ARG A 301 -13.23 27.00 -63.44
C ARG A 301 -12.90 28.48 -63.61
N LEU A 302 -12.52 29.17 -62.53
CA LEU A 302 -12.10 30.57 -62.58
C LEU A 302 -10.79 30.72 -63.36
N GLU A 303 -9.81 29.86 -63.13
CA GLU A 303 -8.54 29.85 -63.87
C GLU A 303 -8.76 29.60 -65.37
N ASP A 304 -9.66 28.68 -65.73
CA ASP A 304 -10.00 28.38 -67.12
C ASP A 304 -10.71 29.56 -67.81
N ALA A 305 -11.66 30.21 -67.12
CA ALA A 305 -12.34 31.41 -67.61
C ALA A 305 -11.40 32.62 -67.74
N MET A 306 -10.42 32.74 -66.85
CA MET A 306 -9.38 33.77 -66.96
C MET A 306 -8.46 33.52 -68.16
N LYS A 307 -8.09 32.27 -68.44
CA LYS A 307 -7.33 31.91 -69.65
C LYS A 307 -8.12 32.19 -70.92
N SER A 308 -9.41 31.87 -70.97
CA SER A 308 -10.24 32.15 -72.14
C SER A 308 -10.34 33.66 -72.41
N ARG A 309 -10.61 34.49 -71.37
CA ARG A 309 -10.61 35.95 -71.53
C ARG A 309 -9.27 36.53 -71.97
N LYS A 310 -8.16 35.96 -71.51
CA LYS A 310 -6.83 36.40 -71.95
C LYS A 310 -6.61 36.08 -73.42
N ASN A 311 -7.09 34.93 -73.89
CA ASN A 311 -7.07 34.58 -75.31
C ASN A 311 -8.01 35.48 -76.14
N ASP A 312 -9.19 35.82 -75.63
CA ASP A 312 -10.14 36.73 -76.30
C ASP A 312 -9.56 38.15 -76.44
N ASN A 313 -8.86 38.65 -75.42
CA ASN A 313 -8.17 39.94 -75.50
C ASN A 313 -7.03 39.93 -76.52
N ILE A 314 -6.26 38.83 -76.62
CA ILE A 314 -5.21 38.69 -77.66
C ILE A 314 -5.84 38.67 -79.06
N ILE A 315 -6.98 37.99 -79.23
CA ILE A 315 -7.70 37.97 -80.51
C ILE A 315 -8.22 39.37 -80.88
N LEU A 316 -8.74 40.13 -79.91
CA LEU A 316 -9.18 41.52 -80.13
C LEU A 316 -8.01 42.46 -80.46
N GLU A 317 -6.84 42.31 -79.83
CA GLU A 317 -5.63 43.05 -80.22
C GLU A 317 -5.18 42.71 -81.65
N ILE A 318 -5.15 41.42 -82.00
CA ILE A 318 -4.80 40.98 -83.36
C ILE A 318 -5.79 41.54 -84.39
N LEU A 319 -7.10 41.53 -84.10
CA LEU A 319 -8.12 42.06 -84.99
C LEU A 319 -8.02 43.59 -85.12
N SER A 320 -7.70 44.30 -84.04
CA SER A 320 -7.45 45.75 -84.07
C SER A 320 -6.21 46.11 -84.89
N ASP A 321 -5.13 45.33 -84.77
CA ASP A 321 -3.91 45.51 -85.57
C ASP A 321 -4.14 45.23 -87.06
N ILE A 322 -4.99 44.25 -87.38
CA ILE A 322 -5.41 43.98 -88.76
C ILE A 322 -6.24 45.15 -89.30
N ASP A 323 -7.21 45.67 -88.54
CA ASP A 323 -8.03 46.82 -88.96
C ASP A 323 -7.20 48.09 -89.18
N MET A 324 -6.23 48.38 -88.29
CA MET A 324 -5.29 49.49 -88.49
C MET A 324 -4.43 49.31 -89.74
N LYS A 325 -3.93 48.10 -90.01
CA LYS A 325 -3.17 47.83 -91.24
C LYS A 325 -4.04 48.02 -92.49
N MET A 326 -5.28 47.54 -92.49
CA MET A 326 -6.20 47.71 -93.64
C MET A 326 -6.51 49.19 -93.90
N LYS A 327 -6.79 49.99 -92.87
CA LYS A 327 -6.97 51.45 -93.01
C LYS A 327 -5.71 52.15 -93.53
N GLY A 328 -4.53 51.72 -93.10
CA GLY A 328 -3.27 52.21 -93.65
C GLY A 328 -3.08 51.89 -95.14
N PHE A 329 -3.51 50.70 -95.57
CA PHE A 329 -3.53 50.31 -96.99
C PHE A 329 -4.55 51.13 -97.80
N GLU A 330 -5.73 51.42 -97.25
CA GLU A 330 -6.72 52.28 -97.92
C GLU A 330 -6.25 53.73 -98.07
N MET A 331 -5.56 54.28 -97.06
CA MET A 331 -4.97 55.63 -97.14
C MET A 331 -3.84 55.71 -98.16
N THR A 332 -2.96 54.70 -98.23
CA THR A 332 -1.88 54.65 -99.23
C THR A 332 -2.41 54.40 -100.65
N ALA A 333 -3.44 53.55 -100.81
CA ALA A 333 -4.12 53.34 -102.09
C ALA A 333 -4.88 54.59 -102.57
N SER A 334 -5.39 55.41 -101.65
CA SER A 334 -6.05 56.69 -101.97
C SER A 334 -5.04 57.80 -102.29
N ALA A 335 -3.87 57.82 -101.63
CA ALA A 335 -2.78 58.76 -101.91
C ALA A 335 -2.02 58.44 -103.21
N MET A 336 -2.05 57.17 -103.69
CA MET A 336 -1.52 56.80 -105.01
C MET A 336 -2.49 57.13 -106.17
N LYS A 337 -3.72 57.59 -105.88
CA LYS A 337 -4.75 57.97 -106.87
C LYS A 337 -4.97 59.48 -106.99
N SER A 338 -4.20 60.31 -106.29
CA SER A 338 -4.28 61.78 -106.31
C SER A 338 -3.17 62.44 -107.13
#